data_AF-A0A975YPF8-F1
#
_entry.id   AF-A0A975YPF8-F1
#
_cell.length_a   1.000
_cell.length_b   1.000
_cell.length_c   1.000
_cell.angle_alpha   90.00
_cell.angle_beta   90.00
_cell.angle_gamma   90.00
#
_symmetry.space_group_name_H-M   'P 1'
#
loop_
_entity.id
_entity.type
_entity.pdbx_description
1 polymer ?
#
loop_
_entity_poly.entity_id
_entity_poly.type
_entity_poly.pdbx_seq_one_letter_code
_entity_poly.pdbx_strand_id
1 'polypeptide(L)'
;MLYVILVAAIVIFWLVAVDRPVLKVKFKDGAIQNVKGHFPPAFKHNVSEIGEVTPFDGELKVYQQRTGMKLVFSNQVPKKIQQRIRNVFPHQGFKSSNGNTKKGR
;
A
#
# COMPACT_ATOMS: atom_id res chain seq x y z
N MET A 1 18.46 23.54 27.32
CA MET A 1 18.41 22.06 27.28
C MET A 1 17.01 21.52 27.06
N LEU A 2 16.00 21.93 27.84
CA LEU A 2 14.60 21.50 27.67
C LEU A 2 14.06 21.73 26.23
N TYR A 3 14.28 22.91 25.66
CA TYR A 3 13.80 23.23 24.30
C TYR A 3 14.39 22.34 23.21
N VAL A 4 15.65 21.92 23.35
CA VAL A 4 16.31 21.01 22.39
C VAL A 4 15.66 19.63 22.44
N ILE A 5 15.34 19.15 23.64
CA ILE A 5 14.65 17.87 23.85
C ILE A 5 13.23 17.92 23.27
N LEU A 6 12.53 19.04 23.47
CA LEU A 6 11.17 19.24 22.97
C LEU A 6 11.13 19.27 21.43
N VAL A 7 12.06 19.98 20.80
CA VAL A 7 12.19 20.01 19.33
C VAL A 7 12.55 18.62 18.79
N ALA A 8 13.48 17.91 19.43
CA ALA A 8 13.83 16.55 19.03
C ALA A 8 12.63 15.59 19.12
N ALA A 9 11.82 15.68 20.17
CA ALA A 9 10.61 14.88 20.32
C ALA A 9 9.58 15.15 19.21
N ILE A 10 9.38 16.42 18.84
CA ILE A 10 8.48 16.81 17.73
C ILE A 10 8.99 16.25 16.41
N VAL A 11 10.31 16.35 16.14
CA VAL A 11 10.91 15.84 14.91
C VAL A 11 10.78 14.32 14.81
N ILE A 12 11.03 13.58 15.89
CA ILE A 12 10.87 12.12 15.93
C ILE A 12 9.41 11.75 15.71
N PHE A 13 8.47 12.42 16.38
CA PHE A 13 7.05 12.18 16.21
C PHE A 13 6.61 12.42 14.76
N TRP A 14 7.09 13.50 14.14
CA TRP A 14 6.80 13.82 12.75
C TRP A 14 7.35 12.74 11.80
N LEU A 15 8.60 12.29 12.00
CA LEU A 15 9.20 11.23 11.19
C LEU A 15 8.43 9.89 11.28
N VAL A 16 7.89 9.56 12.46
CA VAL A 16 7.09 8.34 12.66
C VAL A 16 5.68 8.48 12.07
N ALA A 17 5.10 9.69 12.11
CA ALA A 17 3.74 9.95 11.61
C ALA A 17 3.62 10.01 10.07
N VAL A 18 4.75 10.09 9.35
CA VAL A 18 4.77 10.12 7.89
C VAL A 18 4.45 8.73 7.31
N ASP A 19 3.16 8.40 7.26
CA ASP A 19 2.62 7.19 6.63
C ASP A 19 2.59 7.39 5.10
N ARG A 20 3.63 6.94 4.38
CA ARG A 20 3.72 7.01 2.90
C ARG A 20 3.48 5.64 2.24
N PRO A 21 2.23 5.17 2.10
CA PRO A 21 1.92 3.99 1.31
C PRO A 21 2.08 4.29 -0.19
N VAL A 22 2.61 3.33 -0.94
CA VAL A 22 2.77 3.40 -2.41
C VAL A 22 1.44 3.20 -3.13
N LEU A 23 0.56 2.39 -2.55
CA LEU A 23 -0.81 2.21 -3.00
C LEU A 23 -1.72 2.16 -1.77
N LYS A 24 -2.79 2.95 -1.79
CA LYS A 24 -3.88 2.87 -0.81
C LYS A 24 -5.21 2.71 -1.55
N VAL A 25 -5.95 1.67 -1.22
CA VAL A 25 -7.23 1.32 -1.82
C VAL A 25 -8.28 1.20 -0.74
N LYS A 26 -9.45 1.81 -0.95
CA LYS A 26 -10.63 1.59 -0.10
C LYS A 26 -11.65 0.75 -0.85
N PHE A 27 -12.16 -0.27 -0.16
CA PHE A 27 -13.22 -1.16 -0.61
C PHE A 27 -14.50 -0.86 0.15
N LYS A 28 -15.62 -0.86 -0.56
CA LYS A 28 -16.95 -0.84 0.04
C LYS A 28 -17.87 -1.74 -0.77
N ASP A 29 -18.51 -2.69 -0.12
CA ASP A 29 -19.45 -3.65 -0.71
C ASP A 29 -18.84 -4.40 -1.92
N GLY A 30 -17.56 -4.78 -1.81
CA GLY A 30 -16.82 -5.42 -2.91
C GLY A 30 -16.34 -4.48 -4.01
N ALA A 31 -16.81 -3.23 -4.05
CA ALA A 31 -16.37 -2.24 -5.04
C ALA A 31 -15.15 -1.42 -4.58
N ILE A 32 -14.28 -1.07 -5.53
CA ILE A 32 -13.15 -0.15 -5.31
C ILE A 32 -13.67 1.28 -5.31
N GLN A 33 -13.70 1.94 -4.14
CA GLN A 33 -14.19 3.32 -4.04
C GLN A 33 -13.12 4.38 -4.24
N ASN A 34 -11.93 4.15 -3.70
CA ASN A 34 -10.88 5.16 -3.71
C ASN A 34 -9.52 4.49 -3.91
N VAL A 35 -8.72 5.06 -4.80
CA VAL A 35 -7.37 4.60 -5.11
C VAL A 35 -6.43 5.79 -5.03
N LYS A 36 -5.39 5.68 -4.20
CA LYS A 36 -4.27 6.62 -4.14
C LYS A 36 -2.98 5.88 -4.48
N GLY A 37 -2.24 6.38 -5.47
CA GLY A 37 -0.98 5.78 -5.94
C GLY A 37 -1.16 4.94 -7.20
N HIS A 38 -0.08 4.28 -7.63
CA HIS A 38 -0.11 3.45 -8.84
C HIS A 38 -0.79 2.11 -8.56
N PHE A 39 -1.89 1.83 -9.26
CA PHE A 39 -2.58 0.55 -9.19
C PHE A 39 -2.36 -0.19 -10.53
N PRO A 40 -1.55 -1.26 -10.55
CA PRO A 40 -1.31 -2.04 -11.76
C PRO A 40 -2.63 -2.57 -12.36
N PRO A 41 -2.87 -2.44 -13.68
CA PRO A 41 -4.14 -2.82 -14.30
C PRO A 41 -4.55 -4.27 -14.05
N ALA A 42 -3.61 -5.23 -14.17
CA ALA A 42 -3.86 -6.64 -13.91
C ALA A 42 -4.29 -6.88 -12.45
N PHE A 43 -3.65 -6.19 -11.50
CA PHE A 43 -4.04 -6.29 -10.09
C PHE A 43 -5.43 -5.70 -9.86
N LYS A 44 -5.77 -4.60 -10.54
CA LYS A 44 -7.07 -3.94 -10.39
C LYS A 44 -8.19 -4.86 -10.83
N HIS A 45 -8.01 -5.51 -11.97
CA HIS A 45 -8.98 -6.46 -12.51
C HIS A 45 -9.18 -7.64 -11.55
N ASN A 46 -8.09 -8.31 -11.13
CA ASN A 46 -8.16 -9.44 -10.20
C ASN A 46 -8.84 -9.07 -8.86
N VAL A 47 -8.54 -7.88 -8.33
CA VAL A 47 -9.14 -7.43 -7.07
C VAL A 47 -10.62 -7.08 -7.25
N SER A 48 -11.02 -6.52 -8.39
CA SER A 48 -12.44 -6.27 -8.72
C SER A 48 -13.21 -7.59 -8.80
N GLU A 49 -12.67 -8.58 -9.49
CA GLU A 49 -13.30 -9.92 -9.61
C GLU A 49 -13.48 -10.58 -8.24
N ILE A 50 -12.48 -10.48 -7.36
CA ILE A 50 -12.60 -10.98 -5.97
C ILE A 50 -13.74 -10.27 -5.23
N GLY A 51 -13.88 -8.96 -5.42
CA GLY A 51 -14.93 -8.15 -4.79
C GLY A 51 -16.33 -8.45 -5.33
N GLU A 52 -16.46 -8.73 -6.63
CA GLU A 52 -17.72 -9.15 -7.26
C GLU A 52 -18.17 -10.53 -6.77
N VAL A 53 -17.25 -11.49 -6.63
CA VAL A 53 -17.55 -12.84 -6.14
C VAL A 53 -17.85 -12.87 -4.64
N THR A 54 -17.21 -11.99 -3.87
CA THR A 54 -17.40 -11.95 -2.42
C THR A 54 -17.32 -10.50 -1.95
N PRO A 55 -18.47 -9.83 -1.74
CA PRO A 55 -18.51 -8.46 -1.25
C PRO A 55 -17.78 -8.33 0.09
N PHE A 56 -16.94 -7.30 0.22
CA PHE A 56 -16.23 -6.99 1.46
C PHE A 56 -15.94 -5.50 1.59
N ASP A 57 -15.76 -5.09 2.84
CA ASP A 57 -15.38 -3.74 3.22
C ASP A 57 -13.95 -3.71 3.77
N GLY A 58 -13.26 -2.59 3.53
CA GLY A 58 -12.01 -2.32 4.22
C GLY A 58 -11.01 -1.47 3.44
N GLU A 59 -9.77 -1.46 3.93
CA GLU A 59 -8.67 -0.74 3.29
C GLU A 59 -7.50 -1.68 3.01
N LEU A 60 -6.88 -1.54 1.84
CA LEU A 60 -5.58 -2.12 1.50
C LEU A 60 -4.56 -0.99 1.39
N LYS A 61 -3.47 -1.11 2.14
CA LYS A 61 -2.27 -0.27 1.99
C LYS A 61 -1.11 -1.15 1.56
N VAL A 62 -0.32 -0.66 0.62
CA VAL A 62 0.89 -1.31 0.15
C VAL A 62 2.09 -0.41 0.44
N TYR A 63 3.06 -0.96 1.16
CA TYR A 63 4.28 -0.27 1.56
C TYR A 63 5.47 -0.86 0.83
N GLN A 64 6.31 0.00 0.26
CA GLN A 64 7.62 -0.41 -0.24
C GLN A 64 8.59 -0.50 0.93
N GLN A 65 9.11 -1.68 1.19
CA GLN A 65 10.18 -1.96 2.15
C GLN A 65 11.47 -2.32 1.39
N ARG A 66 12.60 -2.35 2.10
CA ARG A 66 13.89 -2.79 1.56
C ARG A 66 13.85 -4.23 1.04
N THR A 67 13.07 -5.09 1.69
CA THR A 67 12.92 -6.51 1.37
C THR A 67 11.83 -6.79 0.33
N GLY A 68 11.04 -5.79 -0.08
CA GLY A 68 9.95 -5.95 -1.03
C GLY A 68 8.70 -5.16 -0.66
N MET A 69 7.55 -5.54 -1.23
CA MET A 69 6.27 -4.90 -0.96
C MET A 69 5.56 -5.58 0.21
N LYS A 70 5.10 -4.79 1.19
CA LYS A 70 4.28 -5.26 2.31
C LYS A 70 2.84 -4.80 2.12
N LEU A 71 1.91 -5.76 2.10
CA LEU A 71 0.47 -5.51 2.09
C LEU A 71 -0.05 -5.46 3.53
N VAL A 72 -0.78 -4.40 3.85
CA VAL A 72 -1.46 -4.19 5.13
C VAL A 72 -2.94 -4.01 4.86
N PHE A 73 -3.77 -4.84 5.49
CA PHE A 73 -5.22 -4.81 5.37
C PHE A 73 -5.85 -4.26 6.64
N SER A 74 -7.03 -3.64 6.54
CA SER A 74 -7.86 -3.33 7.71
C SER A 74 -8.45 -4.60 8.31
N ASN A 75 -8.83 -4.52 9.59
CA ASN A 75 -9.48 -5.63 10.31
C ASN A 75 -10.85 -6.02 9.73
N GLN A 76 -11.46 -5.15 8.92
CA GLN A 76 -12.74 -5.42 8.24
C GLN A 76 -12.59 -6.45 7.11
N VAL A 77 -11.40 -6.59 6.52
CA VAL A 77 -11.17 -7.51 5.40
C VAL A 77 -11.02 -8.95 5.94
N PRO A 78 -11.89 -9.90 5.57
CA PRO A 78 -11.78 -11.30 6.00
C PRO A 78 -10.44 -11.94 5.61
N LYS A 79 -9.86 -12.76 6.50
CA LYS A 79 -8.54 -13.40 6.28
C LYS A 79 -8.46 -14.18 4.95
N LYS A 80 -9.55 -14.83 4.53
CA LYS A 80 -9.64 -15.57 3.25
C LYS A 80 -9.45 -14.63 2.05
N ILE A 81 -10.05 -13.45 2.11
CA ILE A 81 -9.94 -12.42 1.06
C ILE A 81 -8.54 -11.80 1.08
N GLN A 82 -8.00 -11.49 2.27
CA GLN A 82 -6.62 -11.01 2.38
C GLN A 82 -5.62 -11.96 1.70
N GLN A 83 -5.78 -13.27 1.90
CA GLN A 83 -4.92 -14.26 1.27
C GLN A 83 -5.11 -14.33 -0.24
N ARG A 84 -6.36 -14.28 -0.75
CA ARG A 84 -6.62 -14.20 -2.19
C ARG A 84 -5.96 -12.98 -2.82
N ILE A 85 -6.09 -11.81 -2.20
CA ILE A 85 -5.47 -10.57 -2.67
C ILE A 85 -3.94 -10.68 -2.67
N ARG A 86 -3.34 -11.34 -1.67
CA ARG A 86 -1.89 -11.63 -1.66
C ARG A 86 -1.47 -12.53 -2.81
N ASN A 87 -2.26 -13.56 -3.13
CA ASN A 87 -1.94 -14.52 -4.20
C ASN A 87 -1.96 -13.86 -5.59
N VAL A 88 -2.82 -12.87 -5.81
CA VAL A 88 -2.92 -12.14 -7.09
C VAL A 88 -2.04 -10.88 -7.12
N PHE A 89 -1.21 -10.66 -6.11
CA PHE A 89 -0.41 -9.44 -6.00
C PHE A 89 0.78 -9.46 -6.97
N PRO A 90 0.94 -8.44 -7.83
CA PRO A 90 2.05 -8.41 -8.78
C PRO A 90 3.34 -7.96 -8.09
N HIS A 91 4.16 -8.91 -7.65
CA HIS A 91 5.47 -8.62 -7.03
C HIS A 91 6.43 -7.83 -7.95
N GLN A 92 6.25 -7.91 -9.27
CA GLN A 92 7.05 -7.20 -10.26
C GLN A 92 6.41 -5.89 -10.76
N GLY A 93 5.08 -5.75 -10.66
CA GLY A 93 4.33 -4.62 -11.23
C GLY A 93 4.44 -3.30 -10.46
N PHE A 94 5.04 -3.31 -9.27
CA PHE A 94 5.28 -2.13 -8.45
C PHE A 94 6.74 -1.65 -8.49
N LYS A 95 7.61 -2.29 -9.27
CA LYS A 95 8.97 -1.77 -9.49
C LYS A 95 8.85 -0.44 -10.23
N SER A 96 8.97 0.67 -9.50
CA SER A 96 9.32 1.94 -10.12
C SER A 96 10.53 1.70 -11.00
N SER A 97 10.45 2.11 -12.25
CA SER A 97 11.60 2.25 -13.14
C SER A 97 12.54 3.32 -12.56
N ASN A 98 13.22 3.02 -11.45
CA ASN A 98 14.37 3.77 -10.96
C ASN A 98 15.64 3.16 -11.55
N GLY A 99 15.61 2.95 -12.86
CA GLY A 99 16.75 2.59 -13.69
C GLY A 99 17.20 3.78 -14.54
N ASN A 100 17.24 5.00 -13.98
CA ASN A 100 18.07 6.05 -14.55
C ASN A 100 19.44 6.00 -13.88
N THR A 101 20.18 4.96 -14.23
CA THR A 101 21.64 5.02 -14.28
C THR A 101 22.00 6.22 -15.14
N LYS A 102 22.34 7.35 -14.50
CA LYS A 102 23.12 8.41 -15.14
C LYS A 102 24.45 7.76 -15.55
N LYS A 103 24.48 7.30 -16.79
CA LYS A 103 25.66 6.87 -17.54
C LYS A 103 26.55 8.11 -17.68
N GLY A 104 27.53 8.25 -16.78
CA GLY A 104 28.64 9.16 -16.97
C GLY A 104 29.38 8.71 -18.23
N ARG A 105 29.36 9.56 -19.24
CA ARG A 105 30.23 9.50 -20.41
C ARG A 105 31.35 10.50 -20.18
#